data_AF-A0A7C4SMD7-F1
#
_entry.id   AF-A0A7C4SMD7-F1
#
_cell.length_a   1.000
_cell.length_b   1.000
_cell.length_c   1.000
_cell.angle_alpha   90.00
_cell.angle_beta   90.00
_cell.angle_gamma   90.00
#
_symmetry.space_group_name_H-M   'P 1'
#
loop_
_entity.id
_entity.type
_entity.pdbx_description
1 polymer ?
#
loop_
_entity_poly.entity_id
_entity_poly.type
_entity_poly.pdbx_seq_one_letter_code
_entity_poly.pdbx_strand_id
1 'polypeptide(L)'
;MNRVVKAARKNGVQIIHSPSETMNSYIDTSYRQKIANIPRVTPPSPSNIPSPPLPIDDSDGGCDDIPLCRPYKAWTRQHPAIEIMEPDVISDDGLEIYSFMKLRGIKNLIIMGIHTNMCILNKSFGIKQMVKWGVRCILVRDLTDAMYNPRRPPHVSHERGTELVVEYIEKYWCPSILSNDLLKAYPLYKSGENYS
;
A
#
# COMPACT_ATOMS: atom_id res chain seq x y z
N MET A 1 2.06 10.83 4.67
CA MET A 1 1.84 9.43 5.13
C MET A 1 1.82 9.29 6.66
N ASN A 2 2.91 9.55 7.41
CA ASN A 2 2.98 9.27 8.86
C ASN A 2 1.83 9.88 9.69
N ARG A 3 1.37 11.10 9.33
CA ARG A 3 0.21 11.74 9.97
C ARG A 3 -1.07 10.90 9.88
N VAL A 4 -1.37 10.30 8.71
CA VAL A 4 -2.52 9.41 8.51
C VAL A 4 -2.35 8.13 9.31
N VAL A 5 -1.15 7.53 9.28
CA VAL A 5 -0.86 6.32 10.04
C VAL A 5 -1.08 6.55 11.54
N LYS A 6 -0.57 7.65 12.10
CA LYS A 6 -0.79 8.03 13.50
C LYS A 6 -2.27 8.23 13.82
N ALA A 7 -3.00 8.94 12.96
CA ALA A 7 -4.42 9.21 13.12
C ALA A 7 -5.26 7.92 13.11
N ALA A 8 -5.02 7.06 12.12
CA ALA A 8 -5.67 5.77 11.99
C ALA A 8 -5.38 4.88 13.21
N ARG A 9 -4.10 4.77 13.61
CA ARG A 9 -3.69 3.98 14.78
C ARG A 9 -4.37 4.45 16.06
N LYS A 10 -4.39 5.77 16.33
CA LYS A 10 -5.06 6.34 17.51
C LYS A 10 -6.56 6.02 17.54
N ASN A 11 -7.18 5.87 16.38
CA ASN A 11 -8.59 5.53 16.24
C ASN A 11 -8.85 4.02 16.09
N GLY A 12 -7.87 3.17 16.46
CA GLY A 12 -8.04 1.72 16.53
C GLY A 12 -7.88 0.99 15.20
N VAL A 13 -7.43 1.66 14.14
CA VAL A 13 -7.09 0.99 12.88
C VAL A 13 -5.79 0.22 13.06
N GLN A 14 -5.81 -1.07 12.72
CA GLN A 14 -4.62 -1.92 12.72
C GLN A 14 -3.71 -1.54 11.55
N ILE A 15 -2.46 -1.19 11.85
CA ILE A 15 -1.45 -0.86 10.83
C ILE A 15 -0.66 -2.12 10.48
N ILE A 16 -0.46 -2.32 9.18
CA ILE A 16 0.38 -3.36 8.59
C ILE A 16 1.40 -2.64 7.72
N HIS A 17 2.68 -2.78 8.04
CA HIS A 17 3.77 -2.30 7.21
C HIS A 17 4.18 -3.39 6.21
N SER A 18 4.30 -3.02 4.94
CA SER A 18 4.67 -3.96 3.87
C SER A 18 5.89 -3.47 3.09
N PRO A 19 7.07 -3.41 3.73
CA PRO A 19 8.28 -2.89 3.12
C PRO A 19 8.86 -3.94 2.16
N SER A 20 8.32 -3.98 0.95
CA SER A 20 8.57 -5.02 -0.05
C SER A 20 10.06 -5.25 -0.29
N GLU A 21 10.46 -6.52 -0.30
CA GLU A 21 11.84 -6.98 -0.58
C GLU A 21 12.89 -6.52 0.44
N THR A 22 12.48 -5.93 1.56
CA THR A 22 13.38 -5.43 2.61
C THR A 22 13.20 -6.12 3.97
N MET A 23 12.52 -7.27 3.98
CA MET A 23 12.16 -8.00 5.20
C MET A 23 13.33 -8.43 6.08
N ASN A 24 14.53 -8.59 5.52
CA ASN A 24 15.74 -8.93 6.29
C ASN A 24 16.01 -7.93 7.43
N SER A 25 15.67 -6.66 7.24
CA SER A 25 15.83 -5.62 8.28
C SER A 25 14.86 -5.75 9.45
N TYR A 26 13.87 -6.64 9.36
CA TYR A 26 12.78 -6.76 10.33
C TYR A 26 12.66 -8.13 10.98
N ILE A 27 13.50 -9.11 10.60
CA ILE A 27 13.34 -10.52 10.98
C ILE A 27 13.28 -10.73 12.51
N ASP A 28 14.07 -9.99 13.27
CA ASP A 28 14.18 -10.11 14.73
C ASP A 28 13.23 -9.15 15.49
N THR A 29 12.38 -8.41 14.78
CA THR A 29 11.46 -7.46 15.42
C THR A 29 10.20 -8.16 15.94
N SER A 30 9.67 -7.69 17.08
CA SER A 30 8.38 -8.16 17.60
C SER A 30 7.25 -7.96 16.58
N TYR A 31 7.29 -6.86 15.82
CA TYR A 31 6.30 -6.54 14.79
C TYR A 31 6.24 -7.58 13.67
N ARG A 32 7.39 -8.13 13.27
CA ARG A 32 7.46 -9.22 12.29
C ARG A 32 7.00 -10.55 12.89
N GLN A 33 7.49 -10.88 14.09
CA GLN A 33 7.19 -12.15 14.76
C GLN A 33 5.68 -12.34 15.01
N LYS A 34 4.98 -11.26 15.37
CA LYS A 34 3.53 -11.28 15.60
C LYS A 34 2.72 -11.83 14.44
N ILE A 35 3.09 -11.48 13.21
CA ILE A 35 2.39 -11.93 12.00
C ILE A 35 3.02 -13.20 11.44
N ALA A 36 4.32 -13.45 11.65
CA ALA A 36 4.97 -14.70 11.26
C ALA A 36 4.40 -15.92 12.02
N ASN A 37 4.05 -15.72 13.29
CA ASN A 37 3.67 -16.81 14.20
C ASN A 37 2.17 -17.11 14.24
N ILE A 38 1.36 -16.44 13.42
CA ILE A 38 -0.07 -16.75 13.34
C ILE A 38 -0.32 -17.98 12.46
N PRO A 39 -1.41 -18.73 12.71
CA PRO A 39 -1.86 -19.76 11.78
C PRO A 39 -2.17 -19.19 10.40
N ARG A 40 -1.73 -19.89 9.34
CA ARG A 40 -2.12 -19.55 7.97
C ARG A 40 -3.57 -19.93 7.74
N VAL A 41 -4.32 -19.02 7.14
CA VAL A 41 -5.71 -19.22 6.73
C VAL A 41 -5.73 -19.43 5.23
N THR A 42 -6.33 -20.53 4.78
CA THR A 42 -6.53 -20.78 3.35
C THR A 42 -7.43 -19.69 2.75
N PRO A 43 -6.96 -18.90 1.77
CA PRO A 43 -7.80 -17.93 1.10
C PRO A 43 -8.83 -18.63 0.21
N PRO A 44 -9.96 -17.98 -0.11
CA PRO A 44 -10.88 -18.51 -1.10
C PRO A 44 -10.20 -18.60 -2.46
N SER A 45 -10.78 -19.40 -3.35
CA SER A 45 -10.39 -19.41 -4.76
C SER A 45 -10.43 -17.97 -5.32
N PRO A 46 -9.34 -17.48 -5.93
CA PRO A 46 -9.29 -16.14 -6.49
C PRO A 46 -10.41 -15.90 -7.50
N SER A 47 -11.13 -14.79 -7.35
CA SER A 47 -12.16 -14.40 -8.32
C SER A 47 -11.53 -14.05 -9.69
N ASN A 48 -12.21 -14.41 -10.77
CA ASN A 48 -11.78 -14.06 -12.11
C ASN A 48 -12.22 -12.63 -12.45
N ILE A 49 -11.37 -11.66 -12.16
CA ILE A 49 -11.61 -10.23 -12.42
C ILE A 49 -10.76 -9.81 -13.63
N PRO A 50 -11.35 -9.19 -14.67
CA PRO A 50 -10.61 -8.66 -15.80
C PRO A 50 -9.49 -7.70 -15.35
N SER A 51 -8.29 -7.92 -15.86
CA SER A 51 -7.12 -7.07 -15.59
C SER A 51 -6.62 -6.48 -16.91
N PRO A 52 -7.27 -5.42 -17.45
CA PRO A 52 -6.79 -4.78 -18.67
C PRO A 52 -5.36 -4.22 -18.49
N PRO A 53 -4.63 -3.95 -19.59
CA PRO A 53 -3.31 -3.32 -19.52
C PRO A 53 -3.32 -2.00 -18.74
N LEU A 54 -2.18 -1.65 -18.14
CA LEU A 54 -2.00 -0.36 -17.50
C LEU A 54 -2.11 0.78 -18.53
N PRO A 55 -2.58 1.97 -18.12
CA PRO A 55 -2.68 3.14 -19.00
C PRO A 55 -1.33 3.88 -19.21
N ILE A 56 -0.23 3.27 -18.75
CA ILE A 56 1.14 3.78 -18.86
C ILE A 56 2.07 2.65 -19.31
N ASP A 57 3.17 3.01 -19.97
CA ASP A 57 4.30 2.11 -20.20
C ASP A 57 5.30 2.25 -19.05
N ASP A 58 5.36 1.24 -18.19
CA ASP A 58 6.26 1.12 -17.04
C ASP A 58 7.41 0.12 -17.28
N SER A 59 7.65 -0.26 -18.54
CA SER A 59 8.63 -1.31 -18.90
C SER A 59 10.09 -0.94 -18.62
N ASP A 60 10.39 0.35 -18.44
CA ASP A 60 11.73 0.85 -18.11
C ASP A 60 11.95 1.08 -16.60
N GLY A 61 10.97 0.76 -15.76
CA GLY A 61 11.05 1.05 -14.33
C GLY A 61 10.98 2.54 -14.00
N GLY A 62 10.40 3.37 -14.88
CA GLY A 62 10.02 4.75 -14.60
C GLY A 62 11.18 5.75 -14.45
N CYS A 63 12.42 5.36 -14.78
CA CYS A 63 13.59 6.23 -14.69
C CYS A 63 13.66 7.19 -15.90
N ASP A 64 13.82 8.48 -15.64
CA ASP A 64 13.92 9.54 -16.65
C ASP A 64 15.35 10.11 -16.83
N ASP A 65 16.34 9.58 -16.10
CA ASP A 65 17.75 9.99 -16.17
C ASP A 65 18.40 9.71 -17.54
N ILE A 66 19.37 10.56 -17.92
CA ILE A 66 20.21 10.39 -19.11
C ILE A 66 21.68 10.49 -18.71
N PRO A 67 22.48 9.39 -18.85
CA PRO A 67 22.08 8.07 -19.36
C PRO A 67 21.15 7.33 -18.39
N LEU A 68 20.34 6.40 -18.91
CA LEU A 68 19.42 5.59 -18.10
C LEU A 68 20.17 4.91 -16.94
N CYS A 69 19.63 5.06 -15.72
CA CYS A 69 20.18 4.41 -14.55
C CYS A 69 20.09 2.89 -14.68
N ARG A 70 21.14 2.17 -14.26
CA ARG A 70 21.07 0.71 -14.13
C ARG A 70 20.12 0.35 -12.98
N PRO A 71 19.21 -0.61 -13.16
CA PRO A 71 18.39 -1.09 -12.06
C PRO A 71 19.27 -1.62 -10.92
N TYR A 72 19.00 -1.18 -9.69
CA TYR A 72 19.65 -1.70 -8.50
C TYR A 72 18.68 -1.74 -7.34
N LYS A 73 19.00 -2.53 -6.31
CA LYS A 73 18.21 -2.57 -5.09
C LYS A 73 18.51 -1.33 -4.24
N ALA A 74 17.71 -0.30 -4.40
CA ALA A 74 17.90 0.97 -3.69
C ALA A 74 17.52 0.91 -2.21
N TRP A 75 16.60 0.01 -1.84
CA TRP A 75 15.99 0.01 -0.52
C TRP A 75 16.43 -1.19 0.32
N THR A 76 16.75 -0.89 1.59
CA THR A 76 17.08 -1.89 2.62
C THR A 76 16.04 -1.94 3.73
N ARG A 77 15.19 -0.92 3.86
CA ARG A 77 14.09 -0.82 4.84
C ARG A 77 13.11 0.29 4.47
N GLN A 78 11.96 0.34 5.15
CA GLN A 78 11.01 1.45 5.11
C GLN A 78 11.67 2.77 5.56
N HIS A 79 11.20 3.88 4.99
CA HIS A 79 11.64 5.22 5.39
C HIS A 79 11.40 5.46 6.91
N PRO A 80 12.42 5.89 7.68
CA PRO A 80 12.35 5.97 9.14
C PRO A 80 11.31 6.97 9.67
N ALA A 81 10.92 7.96 8.87
CA ALA A 81 9.84 8.89 9.25
C ALA A 81 8.44 8.25 9.27
N ILE A 82 8.28 7.02 8.79
CA ILE A 82 7.05 6.23 8.98
C ILE A 82 7.28 5.35 10.20
N GLU A 83 6.78 5.81 11.33
CA GLU A 83 6.99 5.16 12.63
C GLU A 83 6.24 3.83 12.72
N ILE A 84 6.97 2.80 13.12
CA ILE A 84 6.44 1.47 13.45
C ILE A 84 6.42 1.38 14.98
N MET A 85 5.27 1.04 15.54
CA MET A 85 5.12 0.90 16.99
C MET A 85 4.10 -0.18 17.33
N GLU A 86 4.00 -0.55 18.61
CA GLU A 86 2.93 -1.43 19.07
C GLU A 86 1.55 -0.77 18.83
N PRO A 87 0.52 -1.48 18.31
CA PRO A 87 0.43 -2.92 18.04
C PRO A 87 0.65 -3.30 16.55
N ASP A 88 1.42 -2.54 15.79
CA ASP A 88 1.64 -2.76 14.36
C ASP A 88 2.28 -4.14 14.07
N VAL A 89 2.15 -4.57 12.81
CA VAL A 89 2.78 -5.78 12.28
C VAL A 89 3.50 -5.49 10.95
N ILE A 90 4.47 -6.33 10.58
CA ILE A 90 5.26 -6.16 9.35
C ILE A 90 5.27 -7.46 8.55
N SER A 91 4.84 -7.40 7.30
CA SER A 91 4.99 -8.47 6.31
C SER A 91 4.84 -7.92 4.90
N ASP A 92 5.57 -8.49 3.95
CA ASP A 92 5.35 -8.32 2.51
C ASP A 92 4.84 -9.62 1.85
N ASP A 93 4.34 -10.58 2.65
CA ASP A 93 3.69 -11.79 2.18
C ASP A 93 2.16 -11.62 2.23
N GLY A 94 1.52 -11.86 1.08
CA GLY A 94 0.08 -11.67 0.95
C GLY A 94 -0.75 -12.65 1.78
N LEU A 95 -0.29 -13.90 1.90
CA LEU A 95 -0.99 -14.94 2.65
C LEU A 95 -0.89 -14.67 4.17
N GLU A 96 0.26 -14.21 4.65
CA GLU A 96 0.42 -13.77 6.04
C GLU A 96 -0.52 -12.60 6.37
N ILE A 97 -0.53 -11.57 5.52
CA ILE A 97 -1.42 -10.40 5.70
C ILE A 97 -2.89 -10.82 5.68
N TYR A 98 -3.28 -11.64 4.70
CA TYR A 98 -4.64 -12.14 4.60
C TYR A 98 -5.04 -12.94 5.84
N SER A 99 -4.17 -13.84 6.31
CA SER A 99 -4.40 -14.67 7.50
C SER A 99 -4.57 -13.81 8.75
N PHE A 100 -3.71 -12.81 8.91
CA PHE A 100 -3.76 -11.85 10.00
C PHE A 100 -5.08 -11.07 10.00
N MET A 101 -5.49 -10.55 8.84
CA MET A 101 -6.75 -9.84 8.69
C MET A 101 -7.94 -10.74 9.04
N LYS A 102 -7.97 -11.99 8.55
CA LYS A 102 -9.06 -12.93 8.85
C LYS A 102 -9.15 -13.29 10.32
N LEU A 103 -8.03 -13.63 10.96
CA LEU A 103 -7.99 -13.98 12.38
C LEU A 103 -8.38 -12.80 13.30
N ARG A 104 -8.15 -11.57 12.85
CA ARG A 104 -8.54 -10.34 13.57
C ARG A 104 -9.95 -9.83 13.19
N GLY A 105 -10.66 -10.51 12.29
CA GLY A 105 -11.97 -10.05 11.82
C GLY A 105 -11.93 -8.76 10.99
N ILE A 106 -10.76 -8.39 10.45
CA ILE A 106 -10.56 -7.21 9.61
C ILE A 106 -11.06 -7.51 8.20
N LYS A 107 -12.00 -6.70 7.72
CA LYS A 107 -12.69 -6.91 6.42
C LYS A 107 -12.26 -5.92 5.34
N ASN A 108 -11.76 -4.76 5.74
CA ASN A 108 -11.41 -3.66 4.84
C ASN A 108 -9.89 -3.44 4.88
N LEU A 109 -9.30 -3.19 3.72
CA LEU A 109 -7.90 -2.84 3.54
C LEU A 109 -7.82 -1.43 2.97
N ILE A 110 -7.30 -0.49 3.75
CA ILE A 110 -6.93 0.84 3.25
C ILE A 110 -5.43 0.78 2.92
N ILE A 111 -5.08 1.03 1.66
CA ILE A 111 -3.71 0.85 1.16
C ILE A 111 -3.16 2.15 0.57
N MET A 112 -1.89 2.43 0.88
CA MET A 112 -1.12 3.58 0.42
C MET A 112 0.37 3.23 0.43
N GLY A 113 1.19 3.92 -0.36
CA GLY A 113 2.61 3.61 -0.51
C GLY A 113 3.10 3.75 -1.95
N ILE A 114 4.32 3.30 -2.20
CA ILE A 114 4.97 3.40 -3.52
C ILE A 114 5.56 2.04 -3.94
N HIS A 115 5.55 1.64 -5.21
CA HIS A 115 4.94 2.34 -6.35
C HIS A 115 3.50 1.85 -6.64
N THR A 116 2.62 2.76 -7.07
CA THR A 116 1.17 2.53 -7.29
C THR A 116 0.91 1.36 -8.25
N ASN A 117 1.54 1.37 -9.42
CA ASN A 117 1.41 0.35 -10.47
C ASN A 117 2.16 -0.95 -10.16
N MET A 118 2.99 -0.99 -9.10
CA MET A 118 3.78 -2.18 -8.77
C MET A 118 3.37 -2.76 -7.41
N CYS A 119 3.94 -2.28 -6.32
CA CYS A 119 3.77 -2.87 -5.00
C CYS A 119 2.33 -2.75 -4.50
N ILE A 120 1.71 -1.59 -4.73
CA ILE A 120 0.34 -1.34 -4.29
C ILE A 120 -0.65 -2.15 -5.10
N LEU A 121 -0.44 -2.30 -6.42
CA LEU A 121 -1.38 -2.99 -7.29
C LEU A 121 -1.13 -4.50 -7.41
N ASN A 122 0.11 -4.91 -7.68
CA ASN A 122 0.44 -6.22 -8.27
C ASN A 122 1.14 -7.20 -7.31
N LYS A 123 1.74 -6.75 -6.20
CA LYS A 123 2.36 -7.70 -5.23
C LYS A 123 1.29 -8.59 -4.60
N SER A 124 1.71 -9.70 -3.98
CA SER A 124 0.81 -10.65 -3.31
C SER A 124 -0.05 -10.02 -2.22
N PHE A 125 0.43 -8.95 -1.59
CA PHE A 125 -0.30 -8.16 -0.59
C PHE A 125 -1.04 -6.95 -1.18
N GLY A 126 -0.90 -6.72 -2.49
CA GLY A 126 -1.48 -5.60 -3.20
C GLY A 126 -2.96 -5.79 -3.55
N ILE A 127 -3.52 -4.74 -4.14
CA ILE A 127 -4.95 -4.60 -4.43
C ILE A 127 -5.47 -5.77 -5.26
N LYS A 128 -4.81 -6.15 -6.36
CA LYS A 128 -5.34 -7.20 -7.25
C LYS A 128 -5.55 -8.52 -6.51
N GLN A 129 -4.56 -8.95 -5.73
CA GLN A 129 -4.63 -10.21 -5.03
C GLN A 129 -5.66 -10.17 -3.89
N MET A 130 -5.68 -9.08 -3.13
CA MET A 130 -6.58 -8.91 -1.99
C MET A 130 -8.05 -8.81 -2.44
N VAL A 131 -8.35 -8.07 -3.51
CA VAL A 131 -9.68 -8.01 -4.12
C VAL A 131 -10.10 -9.38 -4.64
N LYS A 132 -9.21 -10.12 -5.32
CA LYS A 132 -9.50 -11.48 -5.78
C LYS A 132 -9.80 -12.45 -4.64
N TRP A 133 -9.26 -12.21 -3.44
CA TRP A 133 -9.58 -12.95 -2.21
C TRP A 133 -10.79 -12.38 -1.43
N GLY A 134 -11.52 -11.44 -2.02
CA GLY A 134 -12.74 -10.86 -1.43
C GLY A 134 -12.48 -9.85 -0.31
N VAL A 135 -11.27 -9.31 -0.20
CA VAL A 135 -10.97 -8.22 0.73
C VAL A 135 -11.43 -6.90 0.12
N ARG A 136 -12.20 -6.10 0.89
CA ARG A 136 -12.63 -4.78 0.42
C ARG A 136 -11.47 -3.81 0.50
N CYS A 137 -10.84 -3.54 -0.64
CA CYS A 137 -9.72 -2.60 -0.72
C CYS A 137 -10.21 -1.17 -0.93
N ILE A 138 -9.43 -0.19 -0.46
CA ILE A 138 -9.61 1.25 -0.67
C ILE A 138 -8.22 1.86 -0.85
N LEU A 139 -7.98 2.54 -1.97
CA LEU A 139 -6.71 3.23 -2.23
C LEU A 139 -6.71 4.63 -1.59
N VAL A 140 -5.63 5.04 -0.94
CA VAL A 140 -5.42 6.46 -0.54
C VAL A 140 -4.67 7.17 -1.67
N ARG A 141 -5.42 7.80 -2.58
CA ARG A 141 -4.90 8.20 -3.91
C ARG A 141 -3.90 9.35 -3.90
N ASP A 142 -3.88 10.16 -2.86
CA ASP A 142 -2.94 11.29 -2.68
C ASP A 142 -1.70 10.90 -1.85
N LEU A 143 -1.59 9.63 -1.44
CA LEU A 143 -0.43 9.07 -0.73
C LEU A 143 0.17 7.88 -1.47
N THR A 144 0.16 7.96 -2.80
CA THR A 144 0.70 6.96 -3.71
C THR A 144 1.47 7.64 -4.84
N ASP A 145 2.42 6.94 -5.44
CA ASP A 145 3.26 7.45 -6.53
C ASP A 145 3.57 6.32 -7.50
N ALA A 146 3.32 6.51 -8.80
CA ALA A 146 3.53 5.47 -9.81
C ALA A 146 4.97 5.52 -10.33
N MET A 147 5.50 4.37 -10.70
CA MET A 147 6.75 4.27 -11.43
C MET A 147 6.46 4.53 -12.91
N TYR A 148 6.66 5.78 -13.36
CA TYR A 148 6.37 6.22 -14.73
C TYR A 148 7.39 7.26 -15.23
N ASN A 149 7.91 7.01 -16.43
CA ASN A 149 8.78 7.92 -17.16
C ASN A 149 7.95 8.74 -18.17
N PRO A 150 7.89 10.08 -18.08
CA PRO A 150 7.18 10.94 -19.04
C PRO A 150 7.62 10.77 -20.50
N ARG A 151 8.82 10.23 -20.75
CA ARG A 151 9.32 9.93 -22.10
C ARG A 151 8.69 8.68 -22.71
N ARG A 152 7.98 7.87 -21.91
CA ARG A 152 7.25 6.68 -22.35
C ARG A 152 5.78 7.02 -22.60
N PRO A 153 5.08 6.26 -23.46
CA PRO A 153 3.64 6.39 -23.62
C PRO A 153 2.91 6.41 -22.26
N PRO A 154 1.94 7.30 -22.04
CA PRO A 154 1.27 8.17 -23.04
C PRO A 154 1.88 9.57 -23.21
N HIS A 155 3.13 9.80 -22.82
CA HIS A 155 3.84 11.08 -22.93
C HIS A 155 3.20 12.24 -22.15
N VAL A 156 2.78 11.94 -20.92
CA VAL A 156 2.21 12.93 -19.99
C VAL A 156 3.20 13.21 -18.85
N SER A 157 2.92 14.21 -18.01
CA SER A 157 3.72 14.44 -16.81
C SER A 157 3.72 13.21 -15.90
N HIS A 158 4.74 13.09 -15.05
CA HIS A 158 4.82 11.99 -14.09
C HIS A 158 3.57 11.94 -13.19
N GLU A 159 3.15 13.11 -12.68
CA GLU A 159 1.93 13.28 -11.90
C GLU A 159 0.69 12.78 -12.65
N ARG A 160 0.52 13.17 -13.93
CA ARG A 160 -0.61 12.70 -14.73
C ARG A 160 -0.55 11.19 -14.99
N GLY A 161 0.65 10.63 -15.13
CA GLY A 161 0.84 9.18 -15.21
C GLY A 161 0.38 8.47 -13.93
N THR A 162 0.71 9.02 -12.76
CA THR A 162 0.20 8.53 -11.47
C THR A 162 -1.32 8.62 -11.40
N GLU A 163 -1.92 9.73 -11.82
CA GLU A 163 -3.38 9.89 -11.87
C GLU A 163 -4.05 8.85 -12.79
N LEU A 164 -3.48 8.58 -13.98
CA LEU A 164 -4.00 7.56 -14.89
C LEU A 164 -4.00 6.17 -14.23
N VAL A 165 -2.95 5.83 -13.48
CA VAL A 165 -2.90 4.55 -12.73
C VAL A 165 -3.97 4.54 -11.62
N VAL A 166 -4.19 5.65 -10.93
CA VAL A 166 -5.28 5.77 -9.94
C VAL A 166 -6.65 5.58 -10.61
N GLU A 167 -6.93 6.26 -11.72
CA GLU A 167 -8.17 6.14 -12.48
C GLU A 167 -8.40 4.68 -12.95
N TYR A 168 -7.34 3.99 -13.37
CA TYR A 168 -7.38 2.57 -13.69
C TYR A 168 -7.77 1.70 -12.48
N ILE A 169 -7.20 1.97 -11.30
CA ILE A 169 -7.52 1.24 -10.07
C ILE A 169 -8.98 1.46 -9.68
N GLU A 170 -9.44 2.71 -9.74
CA GLU A 170 -10.83 3.09 -9.44
C GLU A 170 -11.83 2.42 -10.34
N LYS A 171 -11.51 2.32 -11.64
CA LYS A 171 -12.39 1.73 -12.63
C LYS A 171 -12.51 0.20 -12.52
N TYR A 172 -11.42 -0.49 -12.19
CA TYR A 172 -11.35 -1.95 -12.32
C TYR A 172 -11.20 -2.73 -11.01
N TRP A 173 -10.73 -2.10 -9.93
CA TRP A 173 -10.26 -2.83 -8.75
C TRP A 173 -10.90 -2.39 -7.44
N CYS A 174 -10.87 -1.10 -7.10
CA CYS A 174 -11.41 -0.62 -5.83
C CYS A 174 -11.63 0.90 -5.82
N PRO A 175 -12.54 1.42 -4.99
CA PRO A 175 -12.67 2.85 -4.79
C PRO A 175 -11.41 3.44 -4.13
N SER A 176 -11.28 4.76 -4.20
CA SER A 176 -10.22 5.48 -3.53
C SER A 176 -10.77 6.59 -2.60
N ILE A 177 -9.90 7.08 -1.72
CA ILE A 177 -10.18 8.15 -0.76
C ILE A 177 -8.99 9.11 -0.67
N LEU A 178 -9.21 10.35 -0.24
CA LEU A 178 -8.12 11.26 0.10
C LEU A 178 -7.64 11.05 1.53
N SER A 179 -6.35 11.28 1.77
CA SER A 179 -5.76 11.28 3.10
C SER A 179 -6.46 12.26 4.05
N ASN A 180 -6.91 13.40 3.53
CA ASN A 180 -7.63 14.40 4.30
C ASN A 180 -9.00 13.90 4.78
N ASP A 181 -9.69 13.06 3.99
CA ASP A 181 -10.97 12.47 4.41
C ASP A 181 -10.75 11.43 5.51
N LEU A 182 -9.66 10.67 5.45
CA LEU A 182 -9.25 9.80 6.55
C LEU A 182 -8.92 10.60 7.82
N LEU A 183 -8.25 11.76 7.69
CA LEU A 183 -7.95 12.61 8.85
C LEU A 183 -9.20 13.26 9.46
N LYS A 184 -10.23 13.52 8.66
CA LYS A 184 -11.55 13.97 9.16
C LYS A 184 -12.29 12.84 9.87
N ALA A 185 -12.25 11.63 9.32
CA ALA A 185 -12.88 10.45 9.91
C ALA A 185 -12.15 9.95 11.17
N TYR A 186 -10.83 10.12 11.21
CA TYR A 186 -9.93 9.71 12.30
C TYR A 186 -9.22 10.93 12.89
N PRO A 187 -9.91 11.82 13.62
CA PRO A 187 -9.29 13.00 14.16
C PRO A 187 -8.21 12.62 15.18
N LEU A 188 -7.07 13.32 15.13
CA LEU A 188 -5.98 13.15 16.10
C LEU A 188 -6.34 13.70 17.48
N TYR A 189 -7.29 14.64 17.54
CA TYR A 189 -7.74 15.31 18.75
C TYR A 189 -9.26 15.30 18.76
N LYS A 190 -9.88 15.01 19.91
CA LYS A 190 -11.35 15.11 20.01
C LYS A 190 -11.73 16.59 19.96
N SER A 191 -12.83 16.92 19.27
CA SER A 191 -13.42 18.25 19.34
C SER A 191 -13.73 18.59 20.81
N GLY A 192 -12.99 19.54 21.38
CA GLY A 192 -13.08 19.92 22.79
C GLY A 192 -11.78 19.83 23.59
N GLU A 193 -10.72 19.22 23.04
CA GLU A 193 -9.36 19.33 23.60
C GLU A 193 -8.73 20.65 23.15
N ASN A 194 -9.19 21.76 23.74
CA ASN A 194 -8.44 23.01 23.73
C ASN A 194 -7.14 22.79 24.49
N TYR A 195 -6.00 22.90 23.82
CA TYR A 195 -4.73 23.08 24.50
C TYR A 195 -4.23 24.49 24.20
N SER A 196 -4.13 25.24 25.30
CA SER A 196 -3.40 26.51 25.43
C SER A 196 -1.91 26.29 25.25
#